data_AF-A0A968GZA9-F1
#
_entry.id   AF-A0A968GZA9-F1
#
_cell.length_a   1.000
_cell.length_b   1.000
_cell.length_c   1.000
_cell.angle_alpha   90.00
_cell.angle_beta   90.00
_cell.angle_gamma   90.00
#
_symmetry.space_group_name_H-M   'P 1'
#
loop_
_entity.id
_entity.type
_entity.pdbx_description
1 polymer ?
#
loop_
_entity_poly.entity_id
_entity_poly.type
_entity_poly.pdbx_seq_one_letter_code
_entity_poly.pdbx_strand_id
1 'polypeptide(L)'
;MAKALTPGRPVRRRALFGALDADGWGWAFVKAFAWFLIIILVLGYIPDRAYYFTVSRTLDLGILAWSPVNLCPAENNGLPCPPPTGAVVPWELSPNELALPAPRTNGAAIQIGTDLLYAGGSDGSTATSTTYRATISNGSFGQWSEGPALPEPRSDAGLAVLSGVAYLVGGLDADGQPTDTVWTIGPAPDTGELGTWAPVEGVTLPEPRAGAAAVAVADGIIVIGGFDADGAPTSTAWKATVDAQGALGPFEAQEPLRFPVADAGVAFEGGYVWVYGGTDANGPSGAVQRGTYGTPGAAPGGEGANVATPVPSPTTEEVEGIQRWAIADPANLPAARTDGAAFATNGVIYLAGGADASGPQSQLYWVVPDALGDVTEGWRHLDVTDLPTGGLVGAAPVIIGSHVVLIGGESASGVIASSVRANLAPELPFFQLGPFGVVVPALEVPGEIGQQLGYLAAAGVGTGNFLILVIIGWMLNHKERVRGWWSRWRARGRERAAA
;
A
#
# COMPACT_ATOMS: atom_id res chain seq x y z
N MET A 1 72.45 -9.02 67.42
CA MET A 1 71.20 -9.00 68.21
C MET A 1 70.03 -8.86 67.25
N ALA A 2 69.02 -9.71 67.45
CA ALA A 2 67.84 -9.88 66.61
C ALA A 2 66.73 -8.86 66.91
N LYS A 3 65.67 -8.92 66.06
CA LYS A 3 64.27 -8.45 66.25
C LYS A 3 64.01 -6.97 65.94
N ALA A 4 62.90 -6.57 65.29
CA ALA A 4 61.70 -7.28 64.82
C ALA A 4 60.91 -6.41 63.82
N LEU A 5 60.06 -7.07 63.01
CA LEU A 5 58.98 -6.48 62.23
C LEU A 5 57.70 -6.29 63.06
N THR A 6 56.99 -5.17 62.80
CA THR A 6 55.51 -4.91 62.85
C THR A 6 54.80 -4.88 64.21
N PRO A 7 53.62 -4.21 64.41
CA PRO A 7 52.58 -3.81 63.42
C PRO A 7 51.92 -2.41 63.62
N GLY A 8 51.02 -2.01 62.70
CA GLY A 8 49.90 -1.09 63.04
C GLY A 8 49.68 0.13 62.14
N ARG A 9 48.94 -0.07 61.04
CA ARG A 9 48.20 1.00 60.33
C ARG A 9 47.02 1.48 61.22
N PRO A 10 46.52 2.72 61.04
CA PRO A 10 45.43 2.89 60.10
C PRO A 10 45.56 4.15 59.25
N VAL A 11 45.92 4.01 57.98
CA VAL A 11 45.42 4.95 56.97
C VAL A 11 43.98 4.56 56.69
N ARG A 12 43.10 5.53 56.89
CA ARG A 12 41.64 5.44 56.74
C ARG A 12 41.24 4.80 55.40
N ARG A 13 40.43 3.74 55.53
CA ARG A 13 39.34 3.28 54.65
C ARG A 13 39.50 3.54 53.13
N ARG A 14 39.86 2.49 52.39
CA ARG A 14 39.29 2.25 51.06
C ARG A 14 37.96 1.53 51.23
N ALA A 15 36.90 2.10 50.66
CA ALA A 15 35.67 1.38 50.43
C ALA A 15 35.76 0.63 49.08
N LEU A 16 35.07 -0.50 49.03
CA LEU A 16 34.91 -1.43 47.92
C LEU A 16 34.52 -0.75 46.58
N PHE A 17 34.76 -1.47 45.48
CA PHE A 17 34.20 -1.32 44.12
C PHE A 17 34.88 -0.33 43.15
N GLY A 18 35.98 -0.78 42.53
CA GLY A 18 36.66 -0.09 41.41
C GLY A 18 36.12 -0.41 40.01
N ALA A 19 34.87 -0.89 39.89
CA ALA A 19 34.18 -0.98 38.59
C ALA A 19 33.61 0.39 38.14
N LEU A 20 33.62 1.38 39.04
CA LEU A 20 33.14 2.75 38.86
C LEU A 20 34.22 3.79 39.23
N ASP A 21 35.49 3.45 39.02
CA ASP A 21 36.56 4.44 39.18
C ASP A 21 36.42 5.52 38.10
N ALA A 22 36.63 6.79 38.45
CA ALA A 22 36.30 7.94 37.60
C ALA A 22 37.04 7.95 36.25
N ASP A 23 38.18 7.26 36.21
CA ASP A 23 39.08 7.10 35.07
C ASP A 23 39.14 5.65 34.54
N GLY A 24 38.24 4.77 35.01
CA GLY A 24 38.18 3.36 34.64
C GLY A 24 37.39 3.13 33.34
N TRP A 25 37.80 2.11 32.57
CA TRP A 25 37.11 1.70 31.32
C TRP A 25 35.63 1.32 31.53
N GLY A 26 35.26 0.82 32.72
CA GLY A 26 33.87 0.54 33.07
C GLY A 26 33.03 1.82 33.19
N TRP A 27 33.56 2.86 33.82
CA TRP A 27 32.89 4.16 33.92
C TRP A 27 32.89 4.91 32.59
N ALA A 28 33.92 4.73 31.75
CA ALA A 28 33.92 5.21 30.37
C ALA A 28 32.82 4.54 29.54
N PHE A 29 32.61 3.23 29.67
CA PHE A 29 31.52 2.52 29.02
C PHE A 29 30.15 2.97 29.55
N VAL A 30 29.98 3.12 30.86
CA VAL A 30 28.74 3.62 31.46
C VAL A 30 28.46 5.06 31.02
N LYS A 31 29.46 5.95 30.96
CA LYS A 31 29.30 7.31 30.41
C LYS A 31 28.96 7.27 28.93
N ALA A 32 29.64 6.46 28.13
CA ALA A 32 29.38 6.36 26.70
C ALA A 32 27.98 5.79 26.43
N PHE A 33 27.56 4.78 27.19
CA PHE A 33 26.23 4.19 27.10
C PHE A 33 25.14 5.13 27.62
N ALA A 34 25.40 5.86 28.70
CA ALA A 34 24.48 6.89 29.21
C ALA A 34 24.36 8.05 28.22
N TRP A 35 25.47 8.53 27.65
CA TRP A 35 25.45 9.55 26.59
C TRP A 35 24.81 9.03 25.32
N PHE A 36 25.00 7.76 24.96
CA PHE A 36 24.34 7.14 23.81
C PHE A 36 22.83 7.04 24.02
N LEU A 37 22.37 6.62 25.21
CA LEU A 37 20.95 6.62 25.55
C LEU A 37 20.38 8.03 25.65
N ILE A 38 21.12 9.00 26.19
CA ILE A 38 20.71 10.41 26.21
C ILE A 38 20.66 10.95 24.78
N ILE A 39 21.61 10.62 23.91
CA ILE A 39 21.60 11.04 22.51
C ILE A 39 20.44 10.39 21.77
N ILE A 40 20.15 9.11 21.97
CA ILE A 40 18.96 8.45 21.39
C ILE A 40 17.67 9.06 21.95
N LEU A 41 17.60 9.29 23.27
CA LEU A 41 16.45 9.93 23.89
C LEU A 41 16.29 11.35 23.36
N VAL A 42 17.36 12.13 23.22
CA VAL A 42 17.35 13.50 22.69
C VAL A 42 17.02 13.50 21.21
N LEU A 43 17.57 12.58 20.41
CA LEU A 43 17.22 12.40 18.99
C LEU A 43 15.79 11.86 18.80
N GLY A 44 15.22 11.19 19.80
CA GLY A 44 13.84 10.72 19.78
C GLY A 44 12.83 11.68 20.44
N TYR A 45 13.27 12.54 21.36
CA TYR A 45 12.43 13.43 22.19
C TYR A 45 12.48 14.89 21.74
N ILE A 46 13.57 15.36 21.12
CA ILE A 46 13.64 16.71 20.53
C ILE A 46 12.83 16.85 19.22
N PRO A 47 12.71 15.84 18.33
CA PRO A 47 11.87 15.98 17.12
C PRO A 47 10.42 16.31 17.45
N ASP A 48 9.95 15.88 18.62
CA ASP A 48 8.57 16.08 19.07
C ASP A 48 8.27 17.56 19.39
N ARG A 49 9.28 18.45 19.49
CA ARG A 49 9.07 19.84 19.94
C ARG A 49 9.83 20.99 19.26
N ALA A 50 10.83 20.79 18.41
CA ALA A 50 11.42 21.93 17.68
C ALA A 50 12.24 21.53 16.44
N TYR A 51 11.88 22.14 15.30
CA TYR A 51 12.45 22.01 13.96
C TYR A 51 12.18 20.69 13.24
N TYR A 52 11.36 20.78 12.19
CA TYR A 52 11.26 19.82 11.09
C TYR A 52 12.65 19.66 10.43
N PHE A 53 13.52 18.84 11.02
CA PHE A 53 14.60 18.24 10.25
C PHE A 53 13.94 17.15 9.40
N THR A 54 13.76 17.41 8.11
CA THR A 54 13.37 16.39 7.15
C THR A 54 14.55 15.46 7.00
N VAL A 55 14.55 14.38 7.78
CA VAL A 55 15.61 13.39 7.76
C VAL A 55 15.33 12.40 6.63
N SER A 56 15.82 12.69 5.43
CA SER A 56 15.64 11.83 4.27
C SER A 56 16.71 10.74 4.20
N ARG A 57 16.33 9.55 3.70
CA ARG A 57 17.28 8.47 3.39
C ARG A 57 18.28 8.96 2.34
N THR A 58 19.54 9.11 2.72
CA THR A 58 20.50 9.87 1.89
C THR A 58 21.75 9.08 1.50
N LEU A 59 22.21 8.12 2.32
CA LEU A 59 23.41 7.34 2.02
C LEU A 59 23.26 5.88 2.45
N ASP A 60 23.30 4.99 1.46
CA ASP A 60 23.51 3.57 1.65
C ASP A 60 25.01 3.27 1.66
N LEU A 61 25.53 2.85 2.82
CA LEU A 61 26.93 2.46 2.96
C LEU A 61 27.02 0.93 3.08
N GLY A 62 27.38 0.24 2.00
CA GLY A 62 27.56 -1.22 1.98
C GLY A 62 26.34 -1.98 1.46
N ILE A 63 26.24 -3.27 1.80
CA ILE A 63 25.15 -4.16 1.35
C ILE A 63 24.25 -4.46 2.56
N LEU A 64 23.03 -3.93 2.53
CA LEU A 64 21.99 -4.22 3.53
C LEU A 64 21.09 -5.37 3.04
N ALA A 65 21.57 -6.61 3.20
CA ALA A 65 20.71 -7.79 2.99
C ALA A 65 19.76 -8.05 4.17
N TRP A 66 20.12 -7.56 5.36
CA TRP A 66 19.32 -7.68 6.59
C TRP A 66 19.72 -6.58 7.59
N SER A 67 18.75 -5.99 8.27
CA SER A 67 18.97 -4.94 9.28
C SER A 67 18.21 -5.25 10.58
N PRO A 68 18.89 -5.59 11.69
CA PRO A 68 18.25 -5.75 13.00
C PRO A 68 17.77 -4.44 13.62
N VAL A 69 18.31 -3.29 13.19
CA VAL A 69 17.90 -1.97 13.69
C VAL A 69 17.37 -1.17 12.52
N ASN A 70 16.12 -0.76 12.60
CA ASN A 70 15.46 0.13 11.64
C ASN A 70 14.78 1.26 12.42
N LEU A 71 14.97 2.50 11.98
CA LEU A 71 14.22 3.64 12.48
C LEU A 71 13.37 4.18 11.33
N CYS A 72 12.06 4.15 11.54
CA CYS A 72 11.07 4.64 10.58
C CYS A 72 10.54 6.01 11.00
N PRO A 73 10.11 6.82 10.04
CA PRO A 73 9.43 8.09 10.32
C PRO A 73 8.14 7.87 11.14
N ALA A 74 7.76 8.88 11.93
CA ALA A 74 6.57 8.81 12.78
C ALA A 74 5.27 8.79 11.94
N GLU A 75 5.34 9.33 10.73
CA GLU A 75 4.30 9.43 9.71
C GLU A 75 3.75 8.06 9.30
N ASN A 76 4.52 6.99 9.51
CA ASN A 76 4.06 5.61 9.31
C ASN A 76 3.06 5.14 10.38
N ASN A 77 2.78 5.96 11.40
CA ASN A 77 1.67 5.80 12.35
C ASN A 77 1.52 4.39 12.95
N GLY A 78 2.64 3.76 13.35
CA GLY A 78 2.63 2.45 14.02
C GLY A 78 2.72 1.24 13.10
N LEU A 79 2.95 1.43 11.80
CA LEU A 79 3.35 0.35 10.91
C LEU A 79 4.64 -0.34 11.39
N PRO A 80 4.83 -1.65 11.09
CA PRO A 80 6.09 -2.32 11.28
C PRO A 80 7.24 -1.57 10.56
N CYS A 81 8.46 -1.69 11.09
CA CYS A 81 9.63 -1.02 10.52
C CYS A 81 10.69 -2.04 10.08
N PRO A 82 10.96 -2.21 8.78
CA PRO A 82 10.35 -1.50 7.64
C PRO A 82 8.87 -1.85 7.38
N PRO A 83 8.10 -0.96 6.74
CA PRO A 83 6.73 -1.26 6.33
C PRO A 83 6.70 -2.46 5.36
N PRO A 84 5.77 -3.41 5.52
CA PRO A 84 5.59 -4.47 4.54
C PRO A 84 5.20 -3.90 3.17
N THR A 85 5.64 -4.53 2.08
CA THR A 85 5.25 -4.14 0.72
C THR A 85 3.72 -4.10 0.60
N GLY A 86 3.21 -3.00 0.02
CA GLY A 86 1.79 -2.76 -0.15
C GLY A 86 1.04 -2.32 1.11
N ALA A 87 1.69 -2.25 2.28
CA ALA A 87 1.03 -1.71 3.47
C ALA A 87 0.62 -0.25 3.25
N VAL A 88 -0.51 0.13 3.85
CA VAL A 88 -1.02 1.50 3.82
C VAL A 88 -0.77 2.18 5.15
N VAL A 89 -0.55 3.49 5.13
CA VAL A 89 -0.59 4.28 6.37
C VAL A 89 -2.01 4.17 6.94
N PRO A 90 -2.17 4.00 8.27
CA PRO A 90 -3.47 3.91 8.93
C PRO A 90 -4.49 4.93 8.42
N TRP A 91 -5.72 4.47 8.26
CA TRP A 91 -6.82 5.27 7.75
C TRP A 91 -7.18 6.41 8.70
N GLU A 92 -7.46 7.56 8.11
CA GLU A 92 -7.96 8.73 8.81
C GLU A 92 -9.35 9.11 8.30
N LEU A 93 -10.21 9.58 9.19
CA LEU A 93 -11.46 10.21 8.80
C LEU A 93 -11.15 11.51 8.05
N SER A 94 -11.74 11.68 6.87
CA SER A 94 -11.67 12.93 6.16
C SER A 94 -12.39 14.04 6.94
N PRO A 95 -11.96 15.31 6.83
CA PRO A 95 -12.70 16.44 7.38
C PRO A 95 -14.14 16.49 6.88
N ASN A 96 -15.06 17.00 7.69
CA ASN A 96 -16.49 17.08 7.36
C ASN A 96 -16.77 17.92 6.10
N GLU A 97 -15.88 18.84 5.76
CA GLU A 97 -15.95 19.66 4.54
C GLU A 97 -15.81 18.80 3.26
N LEU A 98 -15.25 17.60 3.37
CA LEU A 98 -15.10 16.64 2.27
C LEU A 98 -16.17 15.53 2.29
N ALA A 99 -17.16 15.64 3.19
CA ALA A 99 -18.31 14.74 3.18
C ALA A 99 -19.21 15.04 1.98
N LEU A 100 -19.87 13.99 1.47
CA LEU A 100 -20.91 14.14 0.47
C LEU A 100 -22.04 15.06 0.99
N PRO A 101 -22.74 15.80 0.11
CA PRO A 101 -23.86 16.63 0.52
C PRO A 101 -25.02 15.83 1.14
N ALA A 102 -25.13 14.54 0.82
CA ALA A 102 -26.07 13.60 1.43
C ALA A 102 -25.42 12.21 1.60
N PRO A 103 -25.88 11.40 2.59
CA PRO A 103 -25.40 10.03 2.75
C PRO A 103 -25.70 9.15 1.54
N ARG A 104 -24.72 8.35 1.10
CA ARG A 104 -24.86 7.45 -0.06
C ARG A 104 -24.08 6.16 0.16
N THR A 105 -24.65 5.04 -0.25
CA THR A 105 -23.97 3.73 -0.39
C THR A 105 -24.18 3.19 -1.79
N ASN A 106 -23.32 2.27 -2.24
CA ASN A 106 -23.44 1.55 -3.51
C ASN A 106 -23.51 2.49 -4.73
N GLY A 107 -22.92 3.68 -4.58
CA GLY A 107 -22.62 4.58 -5.69
C GLY A 107 -21.21 4.33 -6.20
N ALA A 108 -20.87 4.95 -7.31
CA ALA A 108 -19.55 4.78 -7.93
C ALA A 108 -18.80 6.10 -7.99
N ALA A 109 -17.51 6.08 -7.66
CA ALA A 109 -16.64 7.25 -7.68
C ALA A 109 -15.49 7.07 -8.66
N ILE A 110 -15.17 8.09 -9.46
CA ILE A 110 -14.05 8.02 -10.40
C ILE A 110 -13.47 9.40 -10.69
N GLN A 111 -12.19 9.43 -11.04
CA GLN A 111 -11.51 10.63 -11.50
C GLN A 111 -11.62 10.78 -13.03
N ILE A 112 -12.02 11.96 -13.49
CA ILE A 112 -12.06 12.36 -14.90
C ILE A 112 -11.29 13.69 -15.02
N GLY A 113 -10.05 13.64 -15.52
CA GLY A 113 -9.18 14.82 -15.55
C GLY A 113 -8.92 15.36 -14.14
N THR A 114 -9.30 16.61 -13.88
CA THR A 114 -9.22 17.23 -12.54
C THR A 114 -10.52 17.10 -11.74
N ASP A 115 -11.53 16.42 -12.28
CA ASP A 115 -12.80 16.25 -11.60
C ASP A 115 -12.87 14.88 -10.94
N LEU A 116 -13.30 14.88 -9.68
CA LEU A 116 -13.76 13.70 -8.98
C LEU A 116 -15.27 13.64 -9.07
N LEU A 117 -15.81 12.58 -9.64
CA LEU A 117 -17.24 12.35 -9.83
C LEU A 117 -17.70 11.23 -8.90
N TYR A 118 -18.82 11.43 -8.21
CA TYR A 118 -19.59 10.39 -7.51
C TYR A 118 -20.96 10.28 -8.18
N ALA A 119 -21.29 9.12 -8.71
CA ALA A 119 -22.48 8.89 -9.50
C ALA A 119 -23.46 7.93 -8.80
N GLY A 120 -24.72 8.37 -8.65
CA GLY A 120 -25.81 7.54 -8.17
C GLY A 120 -25.67 7.12 -6.71
N GLY A 121 -25.93 5.84 -6.46
CA GLY A 121 -25.99 5.21 -5.14
C GLY A 121 -27.41 5.19 -4.56
N SER A 122 -27.49 4.76 -3.31
CA SER A 122 -28.72 4.64 -2.52
C SER A 122 -28.58 5.41 -1.21
N ASP A 123 -29.69 5.96 -0.72
CA ASP A 123 -29.80 6.51 0.64
C ASP A 123 -30.13 5.44 1.69
N GLY A 124 -30.04 4.16 1.31
CA GLY A 124 -30.44 3.00 2.12
C GLY A 124 -31.90 2.58 1.88
N SER A 125 -32.63 3.30 1.03
CA SER A 125 -34.01 2.94 0.64
C SER A 125 -34.17 2.87 -0.87
N THR A 126 -33.73 3.90 -1.60
CA THR A 126 -33.95 4.00 -3.06
C THR A 126 -32.71 4.47 -3.80
N ALA A 127 -32.51 3.96 -5.01
CA ALA A 127 -31.50 4.47 -5.93
C ALA A 127 -31.76 5.96 -6.26
N THR A 128 -30.70 6.72 -6.53
CA THR A 128 -30.78 8.14 -6.87
C THR A 128 -30.19 8.47 -8.24
N SER A 129 -30.68 9.53 -8.87
CA SER A 129 -30.07 10.11 -10.08
C SER A 129 -29.08 11.24 -9.76
N THR A 130 -28.94 11.62 -8.48
CA THR A 130 -28.01 12.68 -8.09
C THR A 130 -26.57 12.24 -8.31
N THR A 131 -25.77 13.15 -8.85
CA THR A 131 -24.31 13.01 -8.88
C THR A 131 -23.68 14.16 -8.12
N TYR A 132 -22.47 13.93 -7.61
CA TYR A 132 -21.66 14.94 -6.96
C TYR A 132 -20.32 15.08 -7.68
N ARG A 133 -19.79 16.29 -7.72
CA ARG A 133 -18.49 16.61 -8.30
C ARG A 133 -17.64 17.35 -7.28
N ALA A 134 -16.35 17.05 -7.24
CA ALA A 134 -15.35 17.85 -6.54
C ALA A 134 -14.14 18.07 -7.45
N THR A 135 -13.42 19.17 -7.27
CA THR A 135 -12.19 19.42 -8.03
C THR A 135 -10.98 18.88 -7.28
N ILE A 136 -10.15 18.09 -7.97
CA ILE A 136 -8.87 17.58 -7.49
C ILE A 136 -7.80 18.66 -7.64
N SER A 137 -7.07 18.93 -6.57
CA SER A 137 -5.92 19.83 -6.57
C SER A 137 -4.89 19.41 -5.52
N ASN A 138 -3.61 19.49 -5.86
CA ASN A 138 -2.49 19.21 -4.96
C ASN A 138 -2.57 17.85 -4.22
N GLY A 139 -3.02 16.79 -4.91
CA GLY A 139 -3.12 15.45 -4.32
C GLY A 139 -4.28 15.26 -3.33
N SER A 140 -5.23 16.20 -3.28
CA SER A 140 -6.49 16.11 -2.54
C SER A 140 -7.65 16.58 -3.44
N PHE A 141 -8.88 16.59 -2.92
CA PHE A 141 -10.05 17.16 -3.58
C PHE A 141 -10.71 18.22 -2.70
N GLY A 142 -11.47 19.13 -3.35
CA GLY A 142 -12.22 20.20 -2.70
C GLY A 142 -13.59 19.74 -2.17
N GLN A 143 -14.41 20.70 -1.77
CA GLN A 143 -15.79 20.41 -1.35
C GLN A 143 -16.61 19.87 -2.52
N TRP A 144 -17.54 18.97 -2.20
CA TRP A 144 -18.50 18.46 -3.17
C TRP A 144 -19.55 19.52 -3.51
N SER A 145 -19.90 19.59 -4.79
CA SER A 145 -21.09 20.27 -5.29
C SER A 145 -21.95 19.28 -6.07
N GLU A 146 -23.20 19.66 -6.36
CA GLU A 146 -24.01 18.90 -7.31
C GLU A 146 -23.32 18.85 -8.67
N GLY A 147 -23.28 17.66 -9.26
CA GLY A 147 -22.80 17.40 -10.60
C GLY A 147 -23.96 17.26 -11.61
N PRO A 148 -23.65 16.97 -12.87
CA PRO A 148 -24.64 16.64 -13.89
C PRO A 148 -25.43 15.40 -13.48
N ALA A 149 -26.74 15.54 -13.26
CA ALA A 149 -27.59 14.44 -12.82
C ALA A 149 -27.66 13.31 -13.86
N LEU A 150 -27.78 12.08 -13.38
CA LEU A 150 -28.07 10.93 -14.23
C LEU A 150 -29.47 11.08 -14.85
N PRO A 151 -29.70 10.57 -16.08
CA PRO A 151 -31.02 10.61 -16.69
C PRO A 151 -32.06 9.79 -15.93
N GLU A 152 -31.62 8.74 -15.24
CA GLU A 152 -32.43 7.86 -14.41
C GLU A 152 -31.67 7.49 -13.13
N PRO A 153 -32.37 7.14 -12.03
CA PRO A 153 -31.72 6.71 -10.80
C PRO A 153 -30.91 5.42 -10.97
N ARG A 154 -29.73 5.35 -10.34
CA ARG A 154 -28.85 4.17 -10.36
C ARG A 154 -28.19 3.91 -9.01
N SER A 155 -28.18 2.67 -8.55
CA SER A 155 -27.26 2.13 -7.54
C SER A 155 -26.60 0.85 -8.07
N ASP A 156 -25.51 0.39 -7.45
CA ASP A 156 -24.86 -0.89 -7.78
C ASP A 156 -24.45 -0.99 -9.26
N ALA A 157 -24.15 0.16 -9.87
CA ALA A 157 -23.74 0.26 -11.25
C ALA A 157 -22.21 0.16 -11.37
N GLY A 158 -21.74 -0.49 -12.43
CA GLY A 158 -20.32 -0.50 -12.76
C GLY A 158 -19.90 0.85 -13.34
N LEU A 159 -18.73 1.37 -12.94
CA LEU A 159 -18.18 2.62 -13.47
C LEU A 159 -16.73 2.42 -13.92
N ALA A 160 -16.44 2.77 -15.17
CA ALA A 160 -15.09 2.72 -15.72
C ALA A 160 -14.78 3.99 -16.50
N VAL A 161 -13.52 4.44 -16.47
CA VAL A 161 -13.03 5.53 -17.32
C VAL A 161 -12.13 4.96 -18.40
N LEU A 162 -12.46 5.26 -19.64
CA LEU A 162 -11.70 4.88 -20.82
C LEU A 162 -11.49 6.13 -21.68
N SER A 163 -10.25 6.41 -22.06
CA SER A 163 -9.89 7.56 -22.91
C SER A 163 -10.42 8.92 -22.40
N GLY A 164 -10.50 9.10 -21.07
CA GLY A 164 -10.98 10.34 -20.45
C GLY A 164 -12.50 10.49 -20.41
N VAL A 165 -13.25 9.45 -20.77
CA VAL A 165 -14.71 9.39 -20.72
C VAL A 165 -15.12 8.32 -19.70
N ALA A 166 -16.06 8.65 -18.82
CA ALA A 166 -16.64 7.70 -17.88
C ALA A 166 -17.86 7.00 -18.50
N TYR A 167 -18.01 5.72 -18.18
CA TYR A 167 -19.10 4.85 -18.60
C TYR A 167 -19.71 4.20 -17.37
N LEU A 168 -20.97 4.52 -17.10
CA LEU A 168 -21.79 3.91 -16.06
C LEU A 168 -22.64 2.81 -16.71
N VAL A 169 -22.49 1.58 -16.24
CA VAL A 169 -23.02 0.38 -16.89
C VAL A 169 -23.93 -0.39 -15.93
N GLY A 170 -25.18 -0.64 -16.35
CA GLY A 170 -26.17 -1.36 -15.57
C GLY A 170 -26.53 -0.67 -14.26
N GLY A 171 -26.68 -1.47 -13.20
CA GLY A 171 -27.14 -1.06 -11.88
C GLY A 171 -28.63 -1.25 -11.68
N LEU A 172 -29.09 -1.00 -10.45
CA LEU A 172 -30.50 -1.00 -10.06
C LEU A 172 -31.14 0.36 -10.36
N ASP A 173 -32.35 0.35 -10.89
CA ASP A 173 -33.18 1.54 -11.03
C ASP A 173 -33.92 1.92 -9.74
N ALA A 174 -34.82 2.91 -9.81
CA ALA A 174 -35.60 3.37 -8.67
C ALA A 174 -36.56 2.30 -8.09
N ASP A 175 -36.95 1.32 -8.91
CA ASP A 175 -37.82 0.20 -8.53
C ASP A 175 -37.01 -1.02 -8.07
N GLY A 176 -35.68 -0.89 -7.97
CA GLY A 176 -34.76 -1.95 -7.57
C GLY A 176 -34.61 -3.03 -8.63
N GLN A 177 -34.87 -2.72 -9.91
CA GLN A 177 -34.70 -3.67 -11.02
C GLN A 177 -33.32 -3.48 -11.66
N PRO A 178 -32.59 -4.57 -11.95
CA PRO A 178 -31.37 -4.51 -12.76
C PRO A 178 -31.65 -3.92 -14.14
N THR A 179 -30.70 -3.14 -14.65
CA THR A 179 -30.81 -2.44 -15.95
C THR A 179 -29.73 -2.89 -16.94
N ASP A 180 -29.98 -2.72 -18.23
CA ASP A 180 -29.03 -3.00 -19.32
C ASP A 180 -28.43 -1.74 -19.96
N THR A 181 -28.81 -0.57 -19.46
CA THR A 181 -28.43 0.73 -20.02
C THR A 181 -26.96 1.07 -19.78
N VAL A 182 -26.39 1.85 -20.70
CA VAL A 182 -25.03 2.39 -20.59
C VAL A 182 -25.09 3.90 -20.76
N TRP A 183 -24.65 4.61 -19.73
CA TRP A 183 -24.56 6.07 -19.71
C TRP A 183 -23.11 6.51 -19.79
N THR A 184 -22.85 7.59 -20.50
CA THR A 184 -21.51 8.15 -20.64
C THR A 184 -21.47 9.63 -20.26
N ILE A 185 -20.34 10.05 -19.70
CA ILE A 185 -20.04 11.45 -19.41
C ILE A 185 -18.54 11.70 -19.61
N GLY A 186 -18.21 12.81 -20.23
CA GLY A 186 -16.84 13.24 -20.44
C GLY A 186 -16.74 14.77 -20.44
N PRO A 187 -15.52 15.31 -20.56
CA PRO A 187 -15.35 16.74 -20.74
C PRO A 187 -16.02 17.20 -22.05
N ALA A 188 -16.77 18.30 -21.99
CA ALA A 188 -17.36 18.92 -23.15
C ALA A 188 -16.24 19.45 -24.07
N PRO A 189 -16.28 19.18 -25.40
CA PRO A 189 -15.18 19.51 -26.30
C PRO A 189 -14.84 21.00 -26.39
N ASP A 190 -15.79 21.87 -26.09
CA ASP A 190 -15.69 23.33 -26.19
C ASP A 190 -15.19 24.00 -24.91
N THR A 191 -15.57 23.51 -23.73
CA THR A 191 -15.18 24.08 -22.43
C THR A 191 -14.09 23.30 -21.71
N GLY A 192 -13.96 22.00 -21.98
CA GLY A 192 -13.15 21.07 -21.20
C GLY A 192 -13.72 20.76 -19.82
N GLU A 193 -14.86 21.33 -19.45
CA GLU A 193 -15.58 21.03 -18.22
C GLU A 193 -16.42 19.77 -18.37
N LEU A 194 -16.76 19.11 -17.27
CA LEU A 194 -17.63 17.95 -17.29
C LEU A 194 -18.98 18.26 -17.98
N GLY A 195 -19.32 17.47 -19.01
CA GLY A 195 -20.54 17.62 -19.79
C GLY A 195 -21.78 17.05 -19.10
N THR A 196 -22.79 16.66 -19.87
CA THR A 196 -23.99 15.99 -19.36
C THR A 196 -23.94 14.49 -19.63
N TRP A 197 -24.57 13.69 -18.78
CA TRP A 197 -24.76 12.28 -19.07
C TRP A 197 -25.59 12.08 -20.34
N ALA A 198 -25.15 11.16 -21.19
CA ALA A 198 -25.81 10.79 -22.43
C ALA A 198 -25.84 9.26 -22.59
N PRO A 199 -26.85 8.68 -23.28
CA PRO A 199 -26.84 7.26 -23.57
C PRO A 199 -25.74 6.96 -24.59
N VAL A 200 -25.10 5.81 -24.49
CA VAL A 200 -24.23 5.32 -25.57
C VAL A 200 -25.12 4.75 -26.67
N GLU A 201 -25.25 5.48 -27.78
CA GLU A 201 -26.18 5.09 -28.85
C GLU A 201 -25.86 3.70 -29.41
N GLY A 202 -26.86 2.82 -29.39
CA GLY A 202 -26.74 1.46 -29.94
C GLY A 202 -25.97 0.48 -29.06
N VAL A 203 -25.56 0.87 -27.85
CA VAL A 203 -24.84 0.00 -26.92
C VAL A 203 -25.65 -0.20 -25.64
N THR A 204 -26.04 -1.45 -25.40
CA THR A 204 -26.65 -1.92 -24.16
C THR A 204 -25.95 -3.21 -23.73
N LEU A 205 -26.08 -3.58 -22.46
CA LEU A 205 -25.70 -4.91 -22.03
C LEU A 205 -26.58 -5.96 -22.72
N PRO A 206 -26.06 -7.17 -22.97
CA PRO A 206 -26.86 -8.26 -23.55
C PRO A 206 -28.01 -8.71 -22.64
N GLU A 207 -27.84 -8.54 -21.33
CA GLU A 207 -28.85 -8.79 -20.30
C GLU A 207 -28.72 -7.73 -19.19
N PRO A 208 -29.82 -7.38 -18.50
CA PRO A 208 -29.75 -6.47 -17.36
C PRO A 208 -28.84 -7.00 -16.24
N ARG A 209 -28.08 -6.10 -15.61
CA ARG A 209 -27.18 -6.42 -14.49
C ARG A 209 -27.16 -5.34 -13.43
N ALA A 210 -27.00 -5.76 -12.17
CA ALA A 210 -26.65 -4.93 -11.04
C ALA A 210 -25.54 -5.59 -10.21
N GLY A 211 -24.74 -4.82 -9.46
CA GLY A 211 -23.62 -5.36 -8.70
C GLY A 211 -22.53 -5.98 -9.58
N ALA A 212 -22.52 -5.64 -10.87
CA ALA A 212 -21.52 -6.13 -11.81
C ALA A 212 -20.25 -5.29 -11.69
N ALA A 213 -19.10 -5.95 -11.73
CA ALA A 213 -17.83 -5.26 -11.67
C ALA A 213 -17.44 -4.77 -13.08
N ALA A 214 -17.06 -3.50 -13.21
CA ALA A 214 -16.63 -2.90 -14.47
C ALA A 214 -15.19 -2.42 -14.38
N VAL A 215 -14.37 -2.74 -15.38
CA VAL A 215 -12.96 -2.31 -15.44
C VAL A 215 -12.56 -1.91 -16.85
N ALA A 216 -11.80 -0.83 -16.96
CA ALA A 216 -11.20 -0.41 -18.22
C ALA A 216 -9.93 -1.22 -18.51
N VAL A 217 -9.78 -1.63 -19.76
CA VAL A 217 -8.56 -2.21 -20.34
C VAL A 217 -8.09 -1.32 -21.49
N ALA A 218 -6.94 -1.65 -22.09
CA ALA A 218 -6.29 -0.77 -23.07
C ALA A 218 -7.19 -0.35 -24.25
N ASP A 219 -8.06 -1.25 -24.70
CA ASP A 219 -8.86 -1.11 -25.91
C ASP A 219 -10.38 -1.14 -25.64
N GLY A 220 -10.82 -1.16 -24.37
CA GLY A 220 -12.24 -1.35 -24.07
C GLY A 220 -12.60 -1.40 -22.59
N ILE A 221 -13.83 -1.80 -22.32
CA ILE A 221 -14.38 -2.00 -20.97
C ILE A 221 -14.85 -3.44 -20.84
N ILE A 222 -14.53 -4.06 -19.71
CA ILE A 222 -15.00 -5.39 -19.34
C ILE A 222 -16.01 -5.27 -18.20
N VAL A 223 -17.14 -5.94 -18.33
CA VAL A 223 -18.20 -6.06 -17.32
C VAL A 223 -18.31 -7.52 -16.91
N ILE A 224 -18.29 -7.80 -15.62
CA ILE A 224 -18.09 -9.16 -15.10
C ILE A 224 -19.05 -9.43 -13.93
N GLY A 225 -19.76 -10.55 -14.02
CA GLY A 225 -20.65 -11.04 -12.97
C GLY A 225 -21.85 -10.11 -12.75
N GLY A 226 -22.20 -9.93 -11.48
CA GLY A 226 -23.39 -9.21 -11.05
C GLY A 226 -24.62 -10.11 -10.95
N PHE A 227 -25.69 -9.53 -10.42
CA PHE A 227 -27.03 -10.13 -10.37
C PHE A 227 -27.73 -9.96 -11.72
N ASP A 228 -28.37 -11.04 -12.20
CA ASP A 228 -29.31 -10.97 -13.31
C ASP A 228 -30.68 -10.39 -12.89
N ALA A 229 -31.62 -10.34 -13.84
CA ALA A 229 -32.98 -9.84 -13.60
C ALA A 229 -33.77 -10.64 -12.55
N ASP A 230 -33.39 -11.89 -12.27
CA ASP A 230 -34.00 -12.73 -11.24
C ASP A 230 -33.30 -12.57 -9.87
N GLY A 231 -32.27 -11.72 -9.79
CA GLY A 231 -31.46 -11.50 -8.58
C GLY A 231 -30.46 -12.63 -8.30
N ALA A 232 -30.14 -13.46 -9.28
CA ALA A 232 -29.15 -14.53 -9.13
C ALA A 232 -27.75 -14.05 -9.52
N PRO A 233 -26.69 -14.35 -8.74
CA PRO A 233 -25.32 -14.07 -9.15
C PRO A 233 -24.99 -14.79 -10.46
N THR A 234 -24.23 -14.13 -11.34
CA THR A 234 -23.90 -14.64 -12.68
C THR A 234 -22.40 -14.86 -12.87
N SER A 235 -22.03 -15.73 -13.80
CA SER A 235 -20.63 -15.97 -14.20
C SER A 235 -20.28 -15.31 -15.53
N THR A 236 -21.23 -14.61 -16.16
CA THR A 236 -21.03 -14.01 -17.49
C THR A 236 -20.05 -12.86 -17.42
N ALA A 237 -19.21 -12.75 -18.44
CA ALA A 237 -18.36 -11.60 -18.65
C ALA A 237 -18.57 -11.10 -20.09
N TRP A 238 -18.57 -9.78 -20.27
CA TRP A 238 -18.64 -9.15 -21.57
C TRP A 238 -17.56 -8.09 -21.73
N LYS A 239 -17.13 -7.86 -22.95
CA LYS A 239 -16.20 -6.79 -23.30
C LYS A 239 -16.79 -5.96 -24.44
N ALA A 240 -16.75 -4.65 -24.29
CA ALA A 240 -17.00 -3.72 -25.37
C ALA A 240 -15.67 -3.04 -25.75
N THR A 241 -15.32 -3.09 -27.02
CA THR A 241 -14.14 -2.42 -27.57
C THR A 241 -14.47 -0.99 -27.97
N VAL A 242 -13.46 -0.13 -28.05
CA VAL A 242 -13.60 1.21 -28.62
C VAL A 242 -13.15 1.20 -30.07
N ASP A 243 -13.95 1.79 -30.95
CA ASP A 243 -13.63 1.91 -32.36
C ASP A 243 -12.55 2.99 -32.64
N ALA A 244 -12.11 3.08 -33.90
CA ALA A 244 -11.11 4.06 -34.31
C ALA A 244 -11.57 5.52 -34.17
N GLN A 245 -12.85 5.77 -33.92
CA GLN A 245 -13.44 7.08 -33.69
C GLN A 245 -13.61 7.39 -32.20
N GLY A 246 -13.29 6.45 -31.30
CA GLY A 246 -13.43 6.62 -29.87
C GLY A 246 -14.82 6.24 -29.34
N ALA A 247 -15.70 5.67 -30.16
CA ALA A 247 -17.02 5.21 -29.72
C ALA A 247 -16.94 3.80 -29.17
N LEU A 248 -17.69 3.54 -28.09
CA LEU A 248 -17.80 2.20 -27.52
C LEU A 248 -18.67 1.34 -28.46
N GLY A 249 -18.20 0.15 -28.78
CA GLY A 249 -18.92 -0.86 -29.56
C GLY A 249 -19.87 -1.71 -28.71
N PRO A 250 -20.54 -2.71 -29.31
CA PRO A 250 -21.42 -3.61 -28.58
C PRO A 250 -20.63 -4.49 -27.60
N PHE A 251 -21.30 -4.94 -26.54
CA PHE A 251 -20.75 -5.90 -25.60
C PHE A 251 -20.74 -7.31 -26.19
N GLU A 252 -19.55 -7.89 -26.31
CA GLU A 252 -19.33 -9.26 -26.78
C GLU A 252 -18.99 -10.19 -25.63
N ALA A 253 -19.50 -11.44 -25.70
CA ALA A 253 -19.24 -12.45 -24.69
C ALA A 253 -17.74 -12.76 -24.54
N GLN A 254 -17.29 -12.83 -23.30
CA GLN A 254 -15.95 -13.25 -22.91
C GLN A 254 -16.00 -14.63 -22.24
N GLU A 255 -14.83 -15.21 -21.98
CA GLU A 255 -14.74 -16.45 -21.19
C GLU A 255 -15.44 -16.24 -19.84
N PRO A 256 -16.44 -17.08 -19.49
CA PRO A 256 -17.19 -16.92 -18.25
C PRO A 256 -16.33 -17.24 -17.03
N LEU A 257 -16.63 -16.57 -15.92
CA LEU A 257 -16.09 -16.90 -14.61
C LEU A 257 -16.31 -18.39 -14.29
N ARG A 258 -15.43 -18.95 -13.47
CA ARG A 258 -15.53 -20.33 -12.99
C ARG A 258 -16.74 -20.51 -12.08
N PHE A 259 -17.01 -19.50 -11.26
CA PHE A 259 -18.13 -19.46 -10.35
C PHE A 259 -18.86 -18.12 -10.47
N PRO A 260 -20.20 -18.12 -10.36
CA PRO A 260 -20.99 -16.91 -10.41
C PRO A 260 -20.73 -16.02 -9.18
N VAL A 261 -20.71 -14.72 -9.38
CA VAL A 261 -20.49 -13.74 -8.30
C VAL A 261 -21.12 -12.39 -8.64
N ALA A 262 -21.65 -11.72 -7.63
CA ALA A 262 -22.13 -10.34 -7.68
C ALA A 262 -21.48 -9.52 -6.56
N ASP A 263 -21.53 -8.19 -6.63
CA ASP A 263 -20.94 -7.26 -5.65
C ASP A 263 -19.45 -7.53 -5.37
N ALA A 264 -18.76 -8.09 -6.36
CA ALA A 264 -17.37 -8.44 -6.28
C ALA A 264 -16.48 -7.25 -6.61
N GLY A 265 -15.31 -7.22 -5.99
CA GLY A 265 -14.23 -6.35 -6.40
C GLY A 265 -13.63 -6.79 -7.74
N VAL A 266 -13.23 -5.81 -8.56
CA VAL A 266 -12.42 -6.07 -9.76
C VAL A 266 -11.15 -5.24 -9.76
N ALA A 267 -10.05 -5.82 -10.24
CA ALA A 267 -8.81 -5.12 -10.51
C ALA A 267 -8.18 -5.61 -11.82
N PHE A 268 -7.64 -4.68 -12.61
CA PHE A 268 -6.81 -5.00 -13.77
C PHE A 268 -5.36 -4.63 -13.46
N GLU A 269 -4.51 -5.64 -13.27
CA GLU A 269 -3.12 -5.44 -12.84
C GLU A 269 -2.22 -6.47 -13.51
N GLY A 270 -1.09 -6.02 -14.08
CA GLY A 270 -0.09 -6.89 -14.70
C GLY A 270 -0.59 -7.75 -15.88
N GLY A 271 -1.65 -7.35 -16.59
CA GLY A 271 -2.27 -8.16 -17.65
C GLY A 271 -3.24 -9.23 -17.14
N TYR A 272 -3.65 -9.14 -15.88
CA TYR A 272 -4.61 -10.05 -15.26
C TYR A 272 -5.82 -9.27 -14.77
N VAL A 273 -7.00 -9.86 -14.99
CA VAL A 273 -8.25 -9.41 -14.39
C VAL A 273 -8.48 -10.23 -13.13
N TRP A 274 -8.60 -9.56 -11.99
CA TRP A 274 -8.86 -10.17 -10.70
C TRP A 274 -10.28 -9.88 -10.28
N VAL A 275 -11.03 -10.91 -9.93
CA VAL A 275 -12.38 -10.80 -9.36
C VAL A 275 -12.36 -11.45 -7.99
N TYR A 276 -12.70 -10.70 -6.94
CA TYR A 276 -12.48 -11.14 -5.57
C TYR A 276 -13.58 -10.64 -4.62
N GLY A 277 -13.92 -11.49 -3.64
CA GLY A 277 -15.02 -11.22 -2.72
C GLY A 277 -16.37 -11.37 -3.39
N GLY A 278 -17.34 -10.55 -2.98
CA GLY A 278 -18.70 -10.53 -3.50
C GLY A 278 -19.62 -11.54 -2.84
N THR A 279 -20.77 -11.76 -3.46
CA THR A 279 -21.81 -12.70 -3.07
C THR A 279 -21.99 -13.76 -4.15
N ASP A 280 -21.97 -15.03 -3.73
CA ASP A 280 -22.38 -16.17 -4.54
C ASP A 280 -23.72 -16.73 -4.03
N ALA A 281 -24.20 -17.83 -4.61
CA ALA A 281 -25.49 -18.44 -4.25
C ALA A 281 -25.60 -18.87 -2.76
N ASN A 282 -24.47 -18.97 -2.05
CA ASN A 282 -24.40 -19.33 -0.63
C ASN A 282 -24.16 -18.13 0.29
N GLY A 283 -24.08 -16.92 -0.24
CA GLY A 283 -23.82 -15.68 0.51
C GLY A 283 -22.44 -15.09 0.21
N PRO A 284 -21.88 -14.28 1.14
CA PRO A 284 -20.57 -13.66 0.97
C PRO A 284 -19.49 -14.69 0.65
N SER A 285 -18.64 -14.39 -0.34
CA SER A 285 -17.61 -15.28 -0.83
C SER A 285 -16.21 -14.76 -0.49
N GLY A 286 -15.29 -15.68 -0.25
CA GLY A 286 -13.86 -15.40 -0.14
C GLY A 286 -13.08 -15.79 -1.40
N ALA A 287 -13.79 -16.29 -2.42
CA ALA A 287 -13.17 -16.80 -3.63
C ALA A 287 -12.48 -15.67 -4.43
N VAL A 288 -11.33 -16.01 -5.01
CA VAL A 288 -10.61 -15.13 -5.94
C VAL A 288 -10.43 -15.83 -7.27
N GLN A 289 -10.89 -15.19 -8.34
CA GLN A 289 -10.82 -15.67 -9.70
C GLN A 289 -9.90 -14.75 -10.50
N ARG A 290 -8.88 -15.32 -11.16
CA ARG A 290 -7.90 -14.57 -11.96
C ARG A 290 -8.03 -14.93 -13.43
N GLY A 291 -8.44 -13.97 -14.24
CA GLY A 291 -8.51 -14.03 -15.69
C GLY A 291 -7.17 -13.60 -16.32
N THR A 292 -6.62 -14.40 -17.23
CA THR A 292 -5.50 -13.96 -18.08
C THR A 292 -6.04 -13.10 -19.22
N TYR A 293 -5.59 -11.85 -19.34
CA TYR A 293 -5.99 -10.94 -20.42
C TYR A 293 -4.91 -10.91 -21.51
N GLY A 294 -5.32 -11.05 -22.78
CA GLY A 294 -4.38 -11.03 -23.89
C GLY A 294 -3.43 -12.23 -23.93
N THR A 295 -2.34 -12.10 -24.70
CA THR A 295 -1.30 -13.15 -24.77
C THR A 295 -0.30 -12.96 -23.63
N PRO A 296 -0.14 -13.92 -22.71
CA PRO A 296 0.81 -13.77 -21.61
C PRO A 296 2.25 -13.77 -22.14
N GLY A 297 2.95 -12.63 -22.07
CA GLY A 297 4.37 -12.54 -22.45
C GLY A 297 4.91 -11.19 -22.90
N ALA A 298 4.10 -10.17 -23.16
CA ALA A 298 4.60 -8.83 -23.43
C ALA A 298 4.84 -8.07 -22.11
N ALA A 299 5.93 -8.37 -21.42
CA ALA A 299 6.41 -7.53 -20.33
C ALA A 299 6.68 -6.09 -20.86
N PRO A 300 6.40 -5.03 -20.09
CA PRO A 300 6.90 -3.69 -20.42
C PRO A 300 8.43 -3.76 -20.46
N GLY A 301 9.02 -3.25 -21.56
CA GLY A 301 10.43 -3.44 -21.90
C GLY A 301 11.41 -3.25 -20.73
N GLY A 302 12.00 -4.37 -20.30
CA GLY A 302 13.26 -4.37 -19.56
C GLY A 302 14.42 -4.27 -20.54
N GLU A 303 15.11 -3.13 -20.56
CA GLU A 303 16.42 -3.03 -21.20
C GLU A 303 17.39 -4.03 -20.55
N GLY A 304 17.83 -5.02 -21.33
CA GLY A 304 19.05 -5.77 -21.04
C GLY A 304 18.91 -7.28 -20.95
N ALA A 305 18.93 -7.95 -22.10
CA ALA A 305 19.66 -9.22 -22.29
C ALA A 305 19.69 -9.58 -23.78
N ASN A 306 20.85 -9.37 -24.42
CA ASN A 306 21.14 -9.93 -25.73
C ASN A 306 21.23 -11.46 -25.63
N VAL A 307 20.20 -12.18 -26.06
CA VAL A 307 20.33 -13.55 -26.57
C VAL A 307 19.53 -13.65 -27.86
N ALA A 308 20.24 -13.64 -28.98
CA ALA A 308 19.67 -13.86 -30.29
C ALA A 308 19.31 -15.34 -30.46
N THR A 309 18.02 -15.67 -30.31
CA THR A 309 17.41 -16.80 -31.01
C THR A 309 16.41 -16.24 -32.02
N PRO A 310 16.33 -16.80 -33.25
CA PRO A 310 15.37 -16.32 -34.23
C PRO A 310 13.97 -16.74 -33.76
N VAL A 311 13.24 -15.80 -33.18
CA VAL A 311 11.81 -15.93 -32.87
C VAL A 311 11.08 -16.04 -34.22
N PRO A 312 10.27 -17.09 -34.46
CA PRO A 312 9.44 -17.14 -35.66
C PRO A 312 8.43 -15.99 -35.62
N SER A 313 8.24 -15.33 -36.76
CA SER A 313 7.29 -14.22 -36.94
C SER A 313 5.93 -14.53 -36.29
N PRO A 314 5.38 -13.65 -35.42
CA PRO A 314 4.03 -13.84 -34.93
C PRO A 314 3.04 -13.47 -36.04
N THR A 315 2.41 -14.48 -36.63
CA THR A 315 1.10 -14.35 -37.27
C THR A 315 -0.02 -14.74 -36.29
N THR A 316 0.22 -14.63 -34.99
CA THR A 316 -0.82 -14.75 -33.97
C THR A 316 -1.62 -13.46 -33.99
N GLU A 317 -2.88 -13.54 -34.43
CA GLU A 317 -3.90 -12.55 -34.09
C GLU A 317 -3.79 -12.27 -32.58
N GLU A 318 -3.52 -11.02 -32.19
CA GLU A 318 -3.56 -10.63 -30.79
C GLU A 318 -4.99 -10.83 -30.31
N VAL A 319 -5.21 -11.87 -29.49
CA VAL A 319 -6.54 -12.13 -28.94
C VAL A 319 -6.74 -11.17 -27.77
N GLU A 320 -7.34 -10.02 -28.05
CA GLU A 320 -7.66 -9.00 -27.05
C GLU A 320 -8.92 -9.41 -26.27
N GLY A 321 -8.75 -10.14 -25.17
CA GLY A 321 -9.85 -10.60 -24.34
C GLY A 321 -9.39 -11.52 -23.20
N ILE A 322 -10.33 -11.94 -22.36
CA ILE A 322 -10.05 -12.89 -21.27
C ILE A 322 -9.92 -14.29 -21.86
N GLN A 323 -8.74 -14.89 -21.71
CA GLN A 323 -8.42 -16.20 -22.30
C GLN A 323 -8.82 -17.38 -21.42
N ARG A 324 -8.63 -17.23 -20.10
CA ARG A 324 -8.88 -18.30 -19.13
C ARG A 324 -8.98 -17.75 -17.72
N TRP A 325 -9.80 -18.40 -16.91
CA TRP A 325 -9.87 -18.18 -15.46
C TRP A 325 -9.12 -19.27 -14.70
N ALA A 326 -8.29 -18.83 -13.76
CA ALA A 326 -7.61 -19.64 -12.78
C ALA A 326 -8.16 -19.36 -11.36
N ILE A 327 -8.12 -20.39 -10.52
CA ILE A 327 -8.48 -20.32 -9.11
C ILE A 327 -7.38 -21.04 -8.34
N ALA A 328 -6.97 -20.48 -7.21
CA ALA A 328 -6.02 -21.13 -6.33
C ALA A 328 -6.41 -20.81 -4.89
N ASP A 329 -6.53 -21.83 -4.03
CA ASP A 329 -6.87 -21.64 -2.62
C ASP A 329 -5.96 -20.65 -1.88
N PRO A 330 -4.62 -20.59 -2.12
CA PRO A 330 -3.75 -19.57 -1.53
C PRO A 330 -4.07 -18.13 -1.96
N ALA A 331 -4.79 -17.96 -3.07
CA ALA A 331 -5.21 -16.67 -3.60
C ALA A 331 -6.56 -16.21 -3.04
N ASN A 332 -7.29 -17.06 -2.29
CA ASN A 332 -8.57 -16.68 -1.69
C ASN A 332 -8.38 -15.67 -0.56
N LEU A 333 -9.39 -14.83 -0.34
CA LEU A 333 -9.44 -13.88 0.75
C LEU A 333 -9.41 -14.61 2.11
N PRO A 334 -8.76 -14.05 3.14
CA PRO A 334 -8.73 -14.66 4.48
C PRO A 334 -10.10 -14.80 5.12
N ALA A 335 -11.04 -13.93 4.76
CA ALA A 335 -12.43 -13.97 5.18
C ALA A 335 -13.34 -13.60 4.01
N ALA A 336 -14.52 -14.24 3.96
CA ALA A 336 -15.52 -13.94 2.96
C ALA A 336 -16.15 -12.55 3.19
N ARG A 337 -16.36 -11.79 2.11
CA ARG A 337 -16.84 -10.41 2.14
C ARG A 337 -17.64 -10.11 0.87
N THR A 338 -18.80 -9.49 1.00
CA THR A 338 -19.51 -8.87 -0.13
C THR A 338 -19.39 -7.35 -0.08
N ASP A 339 -19.47 -6.71 -1.24
CA ASP A 339 -19.61 -5.25 -1.37
C ASP A 339 -18.52 -4.47 -0.60
N GLY A 340 -17.30 -4.99 -0.69
CA GLY A 340 -16.11 -4.36 -0.12
C GLY A 340 -15.48 -3.38 -1.10
N ALA A 341 -14.80 -2.36 -0.56
CA ALA A 341 -14.11 -1.37 -1.37
C ALA A 341 -12.84 -1.99 -1.98
N ALA A 342 -12.95 -2.36 -3.25
CA ALA A 342 -11.93 -3.05 -4.02
C ALA A 342 -11.16 -2.08 -4.93
N PHE A 343 -9.84 -2.13 -4.90
CA PHE A 343 -8.99 -1.27 -5.75
C PHE A 343 -7.61 -1.89 -5.94
N ALA A 344 -6.92 -1.47 -7.00
CA ALA A 344 -5.53 -1.86 -7.25
C ALA A 344 -4.69 -0.67 -7.70
N THR A 345 -3.42 -0.67 -7.30
CA THR A 345 -2.46 0.36 -7.63
C THR A 345 -1.05 -0.10 -7.33
N ASN A 346 -0.08 0.33 -8.14
CA ASN A 346 1.34 0.02 -7.99
C ASN A 346 1.63 -1.48 -7.85
N GLY A 347 0.89 -2.35 -8.57
CA GLY A 347 1.10 -3.80 -8.49
C GLY A 347 0.51 -4.47 -7.24
N VAL A 348 -0.33 -3.76 -6.47
CA VAL A 348 -0.94 -4.27 -5.25
C VAL A 348 -2.46 -4.22 -5.36
N ILE A 349 -3.13 -5.29 -4.94
CA ILE A 349 -4.58 -5.44 -4.94
C ILE A 349 -5.07 -5.34 -3.50
N TYR A 350 -6.14 -4.58 -3.27
CA TYR A 350 -6.68 -4.26 -1.96
C TYR A 350 -8.17 -4.57 -1.87
N LEU A 351 -8.62 -4.99 -0.70
CA LEU A 351 -10.02 -5.06 -0.32
C LEU A 351 -10.19 -4.47 1.08
N ALA A 352 -10.93 -3.37 1.20
CA ALA A 352 -11.24 -2.74 2.47
C ALA A 352 -12.72 -2.92 2.83
N GLY A 353 -12.96 -3.38 4.05
CA GLY A 353 -14.30 -3.53 4.60
C GLY A 353 -15.15 -4.61 3.93
N GLY A 354 -16.33 -4.23 3.45
CA GLY A 354 -17.40 -5.13 3.02
C GLY A 354 -18.23 -5.66 4.18
N ALA A 355 -19.15 -6.57 3.88
CA ALA A 355 -19.99 -7.22 4.88
C ALA A 355 -19.86 -8.75 4.83
N ASP A 356 -20.03 -9.37 6.00
CA ASP A 356 -20.27 -10.80 6.13
C ASP A 356 -21.56 -11.06 6.94
N ALA A 357 -21.81 -12.30 7.33
CA ALA A 357 -23.00 -12.65 8.13
C ALA A 357 -23.08 -11.94 9.51
N SER A 358 -21.99 -11.34 9.99
CA SER A 358 -21.94 -10.56 11.23
C SER A 358 -22.14 -9.04 11.03
N GLY A 359 -22.24 -8.58 9.78
CA GLY A 359 -22.45 -7.18 9.41
C GLY A 359 -21.20 -6.53 8.78
N PRO A 360 -21.16 -5.19 8.72
CA PRO A 360 -20.05 -4.43 8.15
C PRO A 360 -18.72 -4.71 8.84
N GLN A 361 -17.65 -4.77 8.05
CA GLN A 361 -16.32 -5.20 8.46
C GLN A 361 -15.33 -4.06 8.28
N SER A 362 -14.27 -4.03 9.09
CA SER A 362 -13.26 -2.96 9.05
C SER A 362 -11.94 -3.39 8.44
N GLN A 363 -11.73 -4.69 8.22
CA GLN A 363 -10.42 -5.20 7.85
C GLN A 363 -10.00 -4.70 6.48
N LEU A 364 -8.72 -4.36 6.37
CA LEU A 364 -8.04 -4.23 5.08
C LEU A 364 -7.24 -5.50 4.79
N TYR A 365 -7.48 -6.08 3.62
CA TYR A 365 -6.66 -7.13 3.04
C TYR A 365 -5.93 -6.59 1.81
N TRP A 366 -4.66 -6.97 1.65
CA TRP A 366 -3.94 -6.68 0.41
C TRP A 366 -3.03 -7.83 -0.01
N VAL A 367 -2.72 -7.88 -1.29
CA VAL A 367 -1.83 -8.88 -1.86
C VAL A 367 -0.98 -8.28 -2.97
N VAL A 368 0.25 -8.78 -3.08
CA VAL A 368 1.18 -8.42 -4.16
C VAL A 368 1.35 -9.66 -5.04
N PRO A 369 0.70 -9.72 -6.21
CA PRO A 369 0.95 -10.78 -7.17
C PRO A 369 2.40 -10.72 -7.68
N ASP A 370 2.95 -11.88 -8.05
CA ASP A 370 4.23 -11.89 -8.75
C ASP A 370 4.09 -11.49 -10.23
N ALA A 371 5.20 -11.48 -10.98
CA ALA A 371 5.21 -11.11 -12.40
C ALA A 371 4.39 -12.06 -13.30
N LEU A 372 4.05 -13.26 -12.82
CA LEU A 372 3.18 -14.22 -13.49
C LEU A 372 1.73 -14.10 -13.00
N GLY A 373 1.46 -13.12 -12.14
CA GLY A 373 0.17 -12.90 -11.50
C GLY A 373 -0.15 -13.94 -10.44
N ASP A 374 0.79 -14.74 -9.94
CA ASP A 374 0.53 -15.75 -8.91
C ASP A 374 0.61 -15.13 -7.50
N VAL A 375 -0.26 -15.61 -6.60
CA VAL A 375 -0.25 -15.23 -5.18
C VAL A 375 0.45 -16.32 -4.38
N THR A 376 1.71 -16.10 -4.03
CA THR A 376 2.54 -17.11 -3.33
C THR A 376 2.56 -16.94 -1.82
N GLU A 377 2.52 -15.69 -1.34
CA GLU A 377 2.57 -15.37 0.09
C GLU A 377 1.19 -15.22 0.74
N GLY A 378 0.11 -15.33 -0.06
CA GLY A 378 -1.26 -15.09 0.39
C GLY A 378 -1.58 -13.62 0.64
N TRP A 379 -2.82 -13.36 1.05
CA TRP A 379 -3.27 -12.03 1.45
C TRP A 379 -2.68 -11.64 2.81
N ARG A 380 -2.28 -10.39 2.93
CA ARG A 380 -1.71 -9.75 4.12
C ARG A 380 -2.76 -8.89 4.82
N HIS A 381 -2.56 -8.71 6.12
CA HIS A 381 -3.41 -7.93 7.01
C HIS A 381 -2.58 -7.39 8.18
N LEU A 382 -2.92 -6.19 8.62
CA LEU A 382 -2.41 -5.58 9.85
C LEU A 382 -3.54 -4.82 10.54
N ASP A 383 -3.78 -5.06 11.83
CA ASP A 383 -4.82 -4.38 12.61
C ASP A 383 -4.73 -2.85 12.54
N VAL A 384 -3.50 -2.30 12.46
CA VAL A 384 -3.28 -0.84 12.35
C VAL A 384 -3.75 -0.26 11.01
N THR A 385 -3.98 -1.10 10.00
CA THR A 385 -4.44 -0.70 8.66
C THR A 385 -5.95 -0.87 8.47
N ASP A 386 -6.68 -1.20 9.52
CA ASP A 386 -8.13 -1.35 9.47
C ASP A 386 -8.84 0.00 9.44
N LEU A 387 -10.05 0.00 8.87
CA LEU A 387 -10.91 1.16 8.78
C LEU A 387 -11.33 1.66 10.18
N PRO A 388 -11.42 2.99 10.39
CA PRO A 388 -11.72 3.56 11.69
C PRO A 388 -13.20 3.32 12.06
N THR A 389 -13.41 2.45 13.06
CA THR A 389 -14.67 2.12 13.78
C THR A 389 -15.91 1.80 12.93
N GLY A 390 -16.44 0.58 13.10
CA GLY A 390 -17.84 0.25 12.76
C GLY A 390 -18.06 -0.48 11.42
N GLY A 391 -16.98 -0.78 10.71
CA GLY A 391 -17.01 -1.42 9.41
C GLY A 391 -17.66 -0.57 8.31
N LEU A 392 -17.35 -0.89 7.06
CA LEU A 392 -17.83 -0.11 5.92
C LEU A 392 -18.15 -1.03 4.75
N VAL A 393 -19.38 -0.94 4.23
CA VAL A 393 -19.85 -1.69 3.05
C VAL A 393 -20.32 -0.70 1.99
N GLY A 394 -20.19 -1.04 0.71
CA GLY A 394 -20.74 -0.23 -0.39
C GLY A 394 -20.10 1.16 -0.57
N ALA A 395 -18.91 1.38 0.02
CA ALA A 395 -18.18 2.62 -0.16
C ALA A 395 -17.44 2.63 -1.50
N ALA A 396 -17.44 3.79 -2.17
CA ALA A 396 -16.79 3.93 -3.46
C ALA A 396 -15.30 4.25 -3.27
N PRO A 397 -14.37 3.35 -3.67
CA PRO A 397 -12.94 3.65 -3.61
C PRO A 397 -12.53 4.54 -4.79
N VAL A 398 -11.68 5.53 -4.51
CA VAL A 398 -10.99 6.31 -5.55
C VAL A 398 -9.54 6.57 -5.13
N ILE A 399 -8.63 6.52 -6.11
CA ILE A 399 -7.21 6.81 -5.90
C ILE A 399 -6.93 8.21 -6.43
N ILE A 400 -6.33 9.06 -5.59
CA ILE A 400 -5.96 10.44 -5.91
C ILE A 400 -4.49 10.62 -5.54
N GLY A 401 -3.62 10.59 -6.55
CA GLY A 401 -2.17 10.62 -6.32
C GLY A 401 -1.71 9.40 -5.52
N SER A 402 -1.10 9.62 -4.36
CA SER A 402 -0.67 8.56 -3.44
C SER A 402 -1.72 8.17 -2.40
N HIS A 403 -2.91 8.76 -2.43
CA HIS A 403 -3.96 8.48 -1.45
C HIS A 403 -5.07 7.66 -2.06
N VAL A 404 -5.63 6.75 -1.26
CA VAL A 404 -6.94 6.15 -1.51
C VAL A 404 -7.96 6.83 -0.60
N VAL A 405 -9.16 7.06 -1.14
CA VAL A 405 -10.30 7.62 -0.41
C VAL A 405 -11.49 6.70 -0.62
N LEU A 406 -12.15 6.28 0.46
CA LEU A 406 -13.42 5.57 0.41
C LEU A 406 -14.53 6.56 0.73
N ILE A 407 -15.44 6.75 -0.22
CA ILE A 407 -16.47 7.80 -0.17
C ILE A 407 -17.84 7.18 0.08
N GLY A 408 -18.53 7.67 1.12
CA GLY A 408 -19.85 7.16 1.49
C GLY A 408 -19.77 5.74 2.04
N GLY A 409 -20.78 4.94 1.73
CA GLY A 409 -20.98 3.57 2.20
C GLY A 409 -22.01 3.50 3.32
N GLU A 410 -22.14 2.30 3.88
CA GLU A 410 -22.96 2.00 5.03
C GLU A 410 -22.09 1.45 6.16
N SER A 411 -22.33 1.99 7.36
CA SER A 411 -21.73 1.52 8.61
C SER A 411 -22.76 0.76 9.43
N ALA A 412 -22.36 0.18 10.56
CA ALA A 412 -23.32 -0.35 11.54
C ALA A 412 -24.37 0.67 12.04
N SER A 413 -24.16 1.98 11.82
CA SER A 413 -25.10 3.05 12.16
C SER A 413 -26.00 3.52 11.01
N GLY A 414 -25.87 2.90 9.83
CA GLY A 414 -26.57 3.24 8.60
C GLY A 414 -25.67 3.92 7.58
N VAL A 415 -26.30 4.41 6.50
CA VAL A 415 -25.65 5.05 5.36
C VAL A 415 -24.99 6.36 5.78
N ILE A 416 -23.75 6.59 5.33
CA ILE A 416 -22.92 7.73 5.72
C ILE A 416 -22.58 8.63 4.53
N ALA A 417 -22.31 9.90 4.83
CA ALA A 417 -21.81 10.88 3.87
C ALA A 417 -20.30 11.10 3.97
N SER A 418 -19.69 10.69 5.09
CA SER A 418 -18.27 10.87 5.35
C SER A 418 -17.40 10.04 4.41
N SER A 419 -16.13 10.38 4.35
CA SER A 419 -15.11 9.58 3.69
C SER A 419 -13.96 9.26 4.65
N VAL A 420 -13.23 8.20 4.35
CA VAL A 420 -11.97 7.85 5.00
C VAL A 420 -10.87 7.82 3.96
N ARG A 421 -9.65 8.15 4.36
CA ARG A 421 -8.50 8.20 3.46
C ARG A 421 -7.26 7.58 4.07
N ALA A 422 -6.41 7.00 3.23
CA ALA A 422 -5.14 6.44 3.63
C ALA A 422 -4.07 6.77 2.58
N ASN A 423 -2.83 6.94 3.02
CA ASN A 423 -1.68 7.06 2.12
C ASN A 423 -1.16 5.67 1.77
N LEU A 424 -1.04 5.39 0.48
CA LEU A 424 -0.61 4.10 -0.09
C LEU A 424 0.92 3.95 -0.15
N ALA A 425 1.66 5.02 0.18
CA ALA A 425 3.12 5.07 0.10
C ALA A 425 3.72 5.38 1.49
N PRO A 426 3.80 4.38 2.40
CA PRO A 426 4.49 4.56 3.68
C PRO A 426 5.99 4.79 3.44
N GLU A 427 6.62 5.58 4.31
CA GLU A 427 8.01 5.97 4.16
C GLU A 427 8.97 4.84 4.57
N LEU A 428 10.07 4.71 3.85
CA LEU A 428 11.11 3.74 4.19
C LEU A 428 11.91 4.18 5.44
N PRO A 429 12.57 3.24 6.14
CA PRO A 429 13.42 3.60 7.27
C PRO A 429 14.50 4.61 6.88
N PHE A 430 14.59 5.72 7.62
CA PHE A 430 15.64 6.74 7.42
C PHE A 430 16.99 6.29 8.00
N PHE A 431 16.98 5.31 8.92
CA PHE A 431 18.18 4.66 9.45
C PHE A 431 18.00 3.15 9.45
N GLN A 432 19.04 2.44 9.00
CA GLN A 432 19.11 0.98 9.09
C GLN A 432 20.53 0.56 9.44
N LEU A 433 20.70 -0.37 10.36
CA LEU A 433 22.01 -0.95 10.66
C LEU A 433 21.96 -2.44 10.41
N GLY A 434 22.75 -2.90 9.43
CA GLY A 434 22.99 -4.29 9.09
C GLY A 434 24.43 -4.74 9.38
N PRO A 435 24.72 -6.05 9.29
CA PRO A 435 26.07 -6.59 9.52
C PRO A 435 27.09 -6.16 8.45
N PHE A 436 26.62 -5.81 7.25
CA PHE A 436 27.48 -5.45 6.10
C PHE A 436 27.11 -4.10 5.47
N GLY A 437 26.24 -3.33 6.11
CA GLY A 437 25.91 -2.00 5.65
C GLY A 437 25.10 -1.19 6.66
N VAL A 438 25.08 0.12 6.47
CA VAL A 438 24.31 1.07 7.27
C VAL A 438 23.67 2.11 6.36
N VAL A 439 22.40 2.41 6.60
CA VAL A 439 21.70 3.57 6.07
C VAL A 439 21.75 4.63 7.15
N VAL A 440 22.39 5.76 6.84
CA VAL A 440 22.52 6.85 7.80
C VAL A 440 21.70 8.04 7.30
N PRO A 441 20.91 8.67 8.17
CA PRO A 441 20.33 9.95 7.87
C PRO A 441 21.42 11.01 7.72
N ALA A 442 21.54 11.62 6.55
CA ALA A 442 22.31 12.85 6.41
C ALA A 442 21.41 14.04 6.78
N LEU A 443 21.97 15.02 7.49
CA LEU A 443 21.38 16.35 7.52
C LEU A 443 21.40 16.89 6.09
N GLU A 444 20.23 17.14 5.52
CA GLU A 444 20.11 17.86 4.26
C GLU A 444 20.61 19.29 4.48
N VAL A 445 21.90 19.52 4.22
CA VAL A 445 22.44 20.86 4.02
C VAL A 445 22.42 21.08 2.51
N PRO A 446 21.47 21.86 1.96
CA PRO A 446 21.38 22.05 0.52
C PRO A 446 22.68 22.65 -0.04
N GLY A 447 23.21 22.05 -1.11
CA GLY A 447 24.43 22.48 -1.81
C GLY A 447 25.56 21.45 -1.82
N GLU A 448 26.62 21.72 -2.61
CA GLU A 448 27.79 20.83 -2.80
C GLU A 448 28.51 20.46 -1.49
N ILE A 449 28.34 21.26 -0.43
CA ILE A 449 28.97 21.09 0.88
C ILE A 449 28.34 19.92 1.66
N GLY A 450 27.03 19.67 1.52
CA GLY A 450 26.32 18.58 2.19
C GLY A 450 26.78 17.20 1.72
N GLN A 451 26.95 17.03 0.40
CA GLN A 451 27.52 15.80 -0.17
C GLN A 451 28.96 15.55 0.30
N GLN A 452 29.81 16.58 0.33
CA GLN A 452 31.21 16.44 0.75
C GLN A 452 31.35 16.03 2.23
N LEU A 453 30.49 16.53 3.12
CA LEU A 453 30.47 16.11 4.52
C LEU A 453 29.97 14.67 4.70
N GLY A 454 28.99 14.25 3.90
CA GLY A 454 28.53 12.85 3.85
C GLY A 454 29.64 11.88 3.42
N TYR A 455 30.41 12.24 2.39
CA TYR A 455 31.58 11.45 1.96
C TYR A 455 32.70 11.41 3.01
N LEU A 456 32.91 12.51 3.75
CA LEU A 456 33.91 12.57 4.82
C LEU A 456 33.55 11.64 6.00
N ALA A 457 32.27 11.59 6.37
CA ALA A 457 31.77 10.68 7.40
C ALA A 457 31.88 9.21 6.96
N ALA A 458 31.50 8.90 5.71
CA ALA A 458 31.64 7.57 5.12
C ALA A 458 33.11 7.12 5.06
N ALA A 459 34.02 8.01 4.67
CA ALA A 459 35.46 7.77 4.69
C ALA A 459 35.98 7.53 6.12
N GLY A 460 35.44 8.24 7.12
CA GLY A 460 35.75 8.03 8.53
C GLY A 460 35.36 6.64 9.03
N VAL A 461 34.15 6.17 8.71
CA VAL A 461 33.67 4.83 9.08
C VAL A 461 34.47 3.74 8.36
N GLY A 462 34.72 3.90 7.05
CA GLY A 462 35.54 2.97 6.27
C GLY A 462 36.98 2.87 6.79
N THR A 463 37.59 4.01 7.13
CA THR A 463 38.94 4.06 7.71
C THR A 463 38.99 3.45 9.10
N GLY A 464 37.95 3.69 9.92
CA GLY A 464 37.82 3.08 11.24
C GLY A 464 37.74 1.55 11.17
N ASN A 465 36.91 1.01 10.28
CA ASN A 465 36.80 -0.43 10.08
C ASN A 465 38.10 -1.04 9.53
N PHE A 466 38.76 -0.37 8.59
CA PHE A 466 40.06 -0.80 8.07
C PHE A 466 41.12 -0.86 9.17
N LEU A 467 41.20 0.15 10.05
CA LEU A 467 42.13 0.16 11.18
C LEU A 467 41.82 -0.97 12.17
N ILE A 468 40.55 -1.25 12.46
CA ILE A 468 40.15 -2.37 13.30
C ILE A 468 40.60 -3.70 12.69
N LEU A 469 40.39 -3.90 11.39
CA LEU A 469 40.81 -5.11 10.68
C LEU A 469 42.35 -5.25 10.65
N VAL A 470 43.09 -4.15 10.47
CA VAL A 470 44.55 -4.14 10.55
C VAL A 470 45.03 -4.48 11.96
N ILE A 471 44.39 -3.96 13.01
CA ILE A 471 44.70 -4.28 14.41
C ILE A 471 44.42 -5.77 14.69
N ILE A 472 43.29 -6.29 14.23
CA ILE A 472 42.94 -7.72 14.36
C ILE A 472 43.97 -8.59 13.62
N GLY A 473 44.31 -8.25 12.37
CA GLY A 473 45.32 -8.96 11.58
C GLY A 473 46.70 -8.92 12.24
N TRP A 474 47.10 -7.77 12.77
CA TRP A 474 48.34 -7.62 13.52
C TRP A 474 48.37 -8.48 14.79
N MET A 475 47.27 -8.50 15.54
CA MET A 475 47.12 -9.33 16.75
C MET A 475 47.19 -10.83 16.44
N LEU A 476 46.58 -11.26 15.33
CA LEU A 476 46.61 -12.65 14.87
C LEU A 476 47.99 -13.07 14.36
N ASN A 477 48.79 -12.15 13.81
CA ASN A 477 50.15 -12.42 13.34
C ASN A 477 51.20 -12.35 14.46
N HIS A 478 50.95 -11.60 15.54
CA HIS A 478 51.89 -11.42 16.66
C HIS A 478 51.41 -12.10 17.95
N LYS A 479 50.94 -13.36 17.84
CA LYS A 479 50.34 -14.12 18.96
C LYS A 479 51.23 -14.17 20.21
N GLU A 480 52.54 -14.31 20.04
CA GLU A 480 53.55 -14.33 21.12
C GLU A 480 53.57 -13.01 21.93
N ARG A 481 53.60 -11.85 21.23
CA ARG A 481 53.61 -10.52 21.86
C ARG A 481 52.27 -10.19 22.50
N VAL A 482 51.17 -10.58 21.87
CA VAL A 482 49.81 -10.39 22.43
C VAL A 482 49.62 -11.25 23.68
N ARG A 483 50.09 -12.51 23.67
CA ARG A 483 50.11 -13.37 24.86
C ARG A 483 50.99 -12.81 25.98
N GLY A 484 52.15 -12.25 25.65
CA GLY A 484 53.05 -11.58 26.62
C GLY A 484 52.48 -10.27 27.18
N TRP A 485 51.67 -9.55 26.41
CA TRP A 485 50.92 -8.39 26.89
C TRP A 485 49.79 -8.82 27.82
N TRP A 486 49.03 -9.85 27.43
CA TRP A 486 47.97 -10.46 28.24
C TRP A 486 48.50 -11.13 29.52
N SER A 487 49.68 -11.75 29.49
CA SER A 487 50.29 -12.37 30.67
C SER A 487 50.77 -11.31 31.66
N ARG A 488 51.36 -10.20 31.19
CA ARG A 488 51.71 -9.04 32.03
C ARG A 488 50.48 -8.34 32.58
N TRP A 489 49.40 -8.26 31.81
CA TRP A 489 48.12 -7.72 32.26
C TRP A 489 47.47 -8.61 33.33
N ARG A 490 47.49 -9.94 33.14
CA ARG A 490 47.04 -10.92 34.15
C ARG A 490 47.97 -10.98 35.37
N ALA A 491 49.29 -10.82 35.21
CA ALA A 491 50.25 -10.80 36.32
C ALA A 491 50.06 -9.57 37.21
N ARG A 492 49.83 -8.39 36.60
CA ARG A 492 49.40 -7.19 37.33
C ARG A 492 48.04 -7.37 38.02
N GLY A 493 47.17 -8.23 37.49
CA GLY A 493 45.94 -8.66 38.14
C GLY A 493 46.16 -9.58 39.36
N ARG A 494 47.17 -10.47 39.31
CA ARG A 494 47.48 -11.40 40.42
C ARG A 494 48.30 -10.74 41.54
N GLU A 495 49.22 -9.83 41.21
CA GLU A 495 49.94 -9.02 42.21
C GLU A 495 49.02 -8.07 42.98
N ARG A 496 47.87 -7.71 42.41
CA ARG A 496 46.80 -6.96 43.08
C ARG A 496 45.82 -7.84 43.88
N ALA A 497 45.89 -9.16 43.75
CA ALA A 497 45.06 -10.12 44.47
C ALA A 497 45.81 -10.80 45.64
N ALA A 498 47.14 -10.73 45.64
CA ALA A 498 48.02 -11.23 46.72
C ALA A 498 48.50 -10.13 47.69
N ALA A 499 48.04 -8.88 47.50
CA ALA A 499 48.32 -7.71 48.33
C ALA A 499 46.99 -7.05 48.73
#